data_AF-A0A2M7FMR2-F1
#
_entry.id   AF-A0A2M7FMR2-F1
#
_cell.length_a   1.000
_cell.length_b   1.000
_cell.length_c   1.000
_cell.angle_alpha   90.00
_cell.angle_beta   90.00
_cell.angle_gamma   90.00
#
_symmetry.space_group_name_H-M   'P 1'
#
loop_
_entity.id
_entity.type
_entity.pdbx_description
1 polymer ?
#
loop_
_entity_poly.entity_id
_entity_poly.type
_entity_poly.pdbx_seq_one_letter_code
_entity_poly.pdbx_strand_id
1 'polypeptide(L)' 'AKHPVWGDVPDGSYFYFVHSFYARPSDARHSAGETDYGQRFCSAVARDNIFATQFHPEKSADHGLALYRNFLHWNP' A
#
# COMPACT_ATOMS: atom_id res chain seq x y z
N ALA A 1 7.08 -7.49 -9.90
CA ALA A 1 7.33 -8.31 -8.71
C ALA A 1 6.63 -7.66 -7.52
N LYS A 2 6.17 -8.46 -6.54
CA LYS A 2 5.50 -7.92 -5.35
C LYS A 2 6.52 -7.17 -4.47
N HIS A 3 6.21 -5.94 -4.07
CA HIS A 3 7.09 -5.14 -3.21
C HIS A 3 7.29 -5.82 -1.84
N PRO A 4 8.51 -5.83 -1.24
CA PRO A 4 8.78 -6.54 0.02
C PRO A 4 7.87 -6.15 1.18
N VAL A 5 7.47 -4.88 1.25
CA VAL A 5 6.57 -4.37 2.31
C VAL A 5 5.19 -5.03 2.28
N TRP A 6 4.74 -5.56 1.13
CA TRP A 6 3.52 -6.35 1.10
C TRP A 6 3.70 -7.74 1.71
N GLY A 7 4.90 -8.32 1.66
CA GLY A 7 5.18 -9.67 2.19
C GLY A 7 4.08 -10.67 1.86
N ASP A 8 3.51 -11.27 2.91
CA ASP A 8 2.44 -12.27 2.81
C ASP A 8 1.02 -11.70 2.79
N VAL A 9 0.84 -10.37 2.80
CA VAL A 9 -0.50 -9.75 2.70
C VAL A 9 -1.12 -10.12 1.34
N PRO A 10 -2.23 -10.88 1.28
CA PRO A 10 -2.83 -11.29 0.01
C PRO A 10 -3.41 -10.10 -0.78
N ASP A 11 -3.45 -10.25 -2.11
CA ASP A 11 -4.24 -9.34 -2.94
C ASP A 11 -5.72 -9.46 -2.58
N GLY A 12 -6.45 -8.34 -2.55
CA GLY A 12 -7.85 -8.29 -2.12
C GLY A 12 -8.04 -8.21 -0.60
N SER A 13 -6.97 -8.16 0.19
CA SER A 13 -7.06 -7.85 1.63
C SER A 13 -7.66 -6.47 1.89
N TYR A 14 -8.40 -6.36 2.99
CA TYR A 14 -9.03 -5.11 3.40
C TYR A 14 -8.07 -4.24 4.22
N PHE A 15 -8.05 -2.95 3.87
CA PHE A 15 -7.40 -1.89 4.63
C PHE A 15 -8.37 -0.74 4.85
N TYR A 16 -8.16 0.05 5.91
CA TYR A 16 -9.01 1.17 6.26
C TYR A 16 -8.60 2.44 5.50
N PHE A 17 -9.55 3.01 4.74
CA PHE A 17 -9.40 4.24 3.99
C PHE A 17 -10.34 5.33 4.53
N VAL A 18 -9.86 6.57 4.59
CA VAL A 18 -10.69 7.77 4.83
C VAL A 18 -10.10 8.97 4.10
N HIS A 19 -10.53 9.21 2.86
CA HIS A 19 -10.00 10.29 2.03
C HIS A 19 -10.97 10.65 0.90
N SER A 20 -10.89 11.90 0.41
CA SER A 20 -11.66 12.37 -0.76
C SER A 20 -10.83 12.47 -2.04
N PHE A 21 -9.50 12.53 -1.91
CA PHE A 21 -8.55 12.66 -3.02
C PHE A 21 -7.59 11.47 -2.99
N TYR A 22 -6.97 11.17 -4.13
CA TYR A 22 -5.98 10.10 -4.23
C TYR A 22 -4.81 10.57 -5.11
N ALA A 23 -3.65 9.95 -4.93
CA ALA A 23 -2.49 10.20 -5.77
C ALA A 23 -2.66 9.52 -7.14
N ARG A 24 -2.40 10.28 -8.22
CA ARG A 24 -2.23 9.74 -9.57
C ARG A 24 -0.76 9.89 -9.96
N PRO A 25 0.08 8.85 -9.76
CA PRO A 25 1.49 8.92 -10.13
C PRO A 25 1.65 9.27 -11.62
N SER A 26 2.60 10.15 -11.94
CA SER A 26 2.95 10.47 -13.33
C SER A 26 3.63 9.30 -14.05
N ASP A 27 4.22 8.38 -13.28
CA ASP A 27 4.83 7.14 -13.75
C ASP A 27 4.17 5.96 -13.04
N ALA A 28 3.55 5.07 -13.82
CA ALA A 28 2.83 3.91 -13.33
C ALA A 28 3.74 2.92 -12.58
N ARG A 29 5.06 2.93 -12.83
CA ARG A 29 6.03 2.07 -12.13
C ARG A 29 6.13 2.37 -10.64
N HIS A 30 5.72 3.57 -10.21
CA HIS A 30 5.69 3.93 -8.80
C HIS A 30 4.45 3.44 -8.06
N SER A 31 3.44 2.90 -8.74
CA SER A 31 2.30 2.28 -8.06
C SER A 31 2.71 0.90 -7.52
N ALA A 32 2.68 0.76 -6.20
CA ALA A 32 2.96 -0.48 -5.50
C ALA A 32 1.69 -1.26 -5.18
N GLY A 33 0.52 -0.62 -5.21
CA GLY A 33 -0.78 -1.25 -5.04
C GLY A 33 -1.90 -0.35 -5.51
N GLU A 34 -2.97 -0.97 -6.00
CA GLU A 34 -4.18 -0.30 -6.44
C GLU A 34 -5.39 -0.80 -5.65
N THR A 35 -6.38 0.07 -5.51
CA THR A 35 -7.67 -0.26 -4.90
C THR A 35 -8.79 0.18 -5.84
N ASP A 36 -9.84 -0.61 -5.91
CA ASP A 36 -11.05 -0.27 -6.64
C ASP A 36 -12.11 0.26 -5.66
N TYR A 37 -12.53 1.51 -5.87
CA TYR A 37 -13.64 2.14 -5.17
C TYR A 37 -14.40 3.04 -6.16
N GLY A 38 -15.27 2.43 -6.98
CA GLY A 38 -15.98 3.09 -8.09
C GLY A 38 -15.07 3.43 -9.28
N GLN A 39 -13.77 3.59 -9.02
CA GLN A 39 -12.68 3.64 -10.00
C GLN A 39 -11.42 3.05 -9.36
N ARG A 40 -10.50 2.55 -10.18
CA ARG A 40 -9.17 2.14 -9.72
C ARG A 40 -8.30 3.36 -9.43
N PHE A 41 -7.62 3.33 -8.28
CA PHE A 41 -6.65 4.34 -7.90
C PHE A 41 -5.43 3.73 -7.22
N CYS A 42 -4.32 4.46 -7.22
CA CYS A 42 -3.09 4.07 -6.55
C CYS A 42 -3.25 4.22 -5.04
N SER A 43 -3.29 3.11 -4.32
CA SER A 43 -3.48 3.07 -2.86
C SER A 43 -2.17 2.87 -2.09
N ALA A 44 -1.10 2.46 -2.77
CA ALA A 44 0.25 2.51 -2.23
C ALA A 44 1.26 2.86 -3.33
N VAL A 45 2.27 3.65 -2.98
CA VAL A 45 3.38 4.03 -3.85
C VAL A 45 4.70 3.48 -3.32
N ALA A 46 5.61 3.15 -4.24
CA ALA A 46 6.98 2.80 -3.90
C ALA A 46 7.97 3.40 -4.90
N ARG A 47 9.11 3.86 -4.39
CA ARG A 47 10.24 4.30 -5.21
C ARG A 47 11.51 4.30 -4.36
N ASP A 48 12.56 3.65 -4.85
CA ASP A 48 13.85 3.57 -4.16
C ASP A 48 13.66 3.06 -2.72
N ASN A 49 13.93 3.88 -1.70
CA ASN A 49 13.75 3.57 -0.29
C ASN A 49 12.43 4.07 0.32
N ILE A 50 11.47 4.49 -0.52
CA ILE A 50 10.18 5.03 -0.10
C ILE A 50 9.09 3.99 -0.32
N PHE A 51 8.26 3.79 0.71
CA PHE A 51 6.97 3.12 0.62
C PHE A 51 5.93 3.96 1.38
N ALA A 52 4.81 4.28 0.73
CA ALA A 52 3.74 5.06 1.36
C ALA A 52 2.37 4.50 0.99
N THR A 53 1.43 4.60 1.92
CA THR A 53 0.07 4.06 1.78
C THR A 53 -0.95 5.18 1.92
N GLN A 54 -2.02 5.12 1.12
CA GLN A 54 -3.18 5.99 1.27
C GLN A 54 -4.12 5.51 2.38
N PHE A 55 -4.20 4.20 2.59
CA PHE A 55 -4.88 3.61 3.74
C PHE A 55 -4.05 3.76 5.02
N HIS A 56 -4.71 3.51 6.14
CA HIS A 56 -4.18 3.58 7.50
C HIS A 56 -3.84 2.18 8.01
N PRO A 57 -2.56 1.72 7.95
CA PRO A 57 -2.21 0.39 8.42
C PRO A 57 -2.52 0.22 9.92
N GLU A 58 -2.41 1.28 10.73
CA GLU A 58 -2.73 1.28 12.15
C GLU A 58 -4.23 1.03 12.46
N LYS A 59 -5.10 1.23 11.47
CA LYS A 59 -6.55 0.97 11.57
C LYS A 59 -7.01 -0.26 10.79
N SER A 60 -6.07 -1.07 10.28
CA SER A 60 -6.34 -2.17 9.34
C SER A 60 -6.13 -3.56 9.95
N ALA A 61 -6.27 -3.68 11.27
CA ALA A 61 -6.18 -4.94 12.02
C ALA A 61 -4.92 -5.78 11.67
N ASP A 62 -5.07 -7.10 11.54
CA ASP A 62 -3.96 -8.02 11.35
C ASP A 62 -3.15 -7.76 10.07
N HIS A 63 -3.82 -7.37 8.98
CA HIS A 63 -3.14 -7.02 7.72
C HIS A 63 -2.35 -5.71 7.84
N GLY A 64 -2.88 -4.73 8.55
CA GLY A 64 -2.16 -3.51 8.91
C GLY A 64 -0.89 -3.77 9.71
N LEU A 65 -1.00 -4.61 10.76
CA LEU A 65 0.14 -5.01 11.59
C LEU A 65 1.16 -5.85 10.80
N ALA A 66 0.71 -6.72 9.89
CA ALA A 66 1.60 -7.46 9.00
C ALA A 66 2.40 -6.53 8.09
N LEU A 67 1.75 -5.51 7.51
CA LEU A 67 2.43 -4.52 6.69
C LEU A 67 3.51 -3.75 7.47
N TYR A 68 3.22 -3.32 8.70
CA TYR A 68 4.23 -2.68 9.56
C TYR A 68 5.39 -3.62 9.89
N ARG A 69 5.11 -4.90 10.18
CA ARG A 69 6.17 -5.90 10.39
C ARG A 69 7.06 -6.03 9.16
N ASN A 70 6.48 -6.07 7.96
CA ASN A 70 7.26 -6.16 6.73
C ASN A 70 8.09 -4.89 6.49
N PHE A 71 7.52 -3.71 6.73
CA PHE A 71 8.22 -2.43 6.62
C PHE A 71 9.43 -2.35 7.55
N LEU A 72 9.30 -2.78 8.81
CA LEU A 72 10.39 -2.78 9.79
C LEU A 72 11.54 -3.74 9.45
N HIS A 73 11.27 -4.82 8.70
CA HIS A 73 12.29 -5.78 8.27
C HIS A 73 12.81 -5.51 6.85
N TRP A 74 12.22 -4.55 6.13
CA TRP A 74 12.65 -4.20 4.79
C TRP A 74 13.98 -3.41 4.84
N ASN A 75 14.98 -3.89 4.10
CA ASN A 75 16.29 -3.27 3.97
C ASN A 75 16.53 -2.85 2.50
N PRO A 76 16.08 -1.64 2.08
CA PRO A 76 16.23 -1.12 0.73
C PRO A 76 17.66 -0.80 0.31
#